data_AF-A0A8J3AV34-F1
#
_entry.id   AF-A0A8J3AV34-F1
#
_cell.length_a   1.000
_cell.length_b   1.000
_cell.length_c   1.000
_cell.angle_alpha   90.00
_cell.angle_beta   90.00
_cell.angle_gamma   90.00
#
_symmetry.space_group_name_H-M   'P 1'
#
loop_
_entity.id
_entity.type
_entity.pdbx_description
1 polymer ?
#
loop_
_entity_poly.entity_id
_entity_poly.type
_entity_poly.pdbx_seq_one_letter_code
_entity_poly.pdbx_strand_id
1 'polypeptide(L)'
;MSTTAVDHTHNAAHGHDHAHDHPHGWRRWVYATNHKDIGTLYLWFSFVMLLSGGTLAMLIRAELFHPGLQLMQPEFFNQLTTMHGIMMVFGAIMPAFVGFANWMVPLQIGASDMAFARMNNFSFWLLPPAAILLVLSFFVPGGATAAGWTLYAPLTVQMGPGMDMAIFALHIMGASSIMGSINIIVTILNMRAPGMTLMKMPMFCWTWLITAYLLLAVMPVLAGAITMTLTDRHFGTSFFNAAGGGDPVMYQHIFWFFGHPEVYIMILPAFGIVSHIIPAFARKQLFGYASMVYATASIAILSFMVWAHHMFTTGMPVTAQLFFMYATMLIAVPTGVKIFNWVATMWRGSMTFETPMLFAIGFIFVFTMGGFTGLILAVTPIDIQLQDTYYVVAHFHYVLVAGSLFALFAGFYYWGPKWTGHMYNELRGKIHFWGSLITFNITFFPMHFLGLAGMPRRYADYPAQFTDFNMIASIGGIGFGLMQVYFLFAVVLPTIRGGAPAADKPWDGAEGLEWTVPSPAPFHTFETPPTVK
;
A
#
# COMPACT_ATOMS: atom_id res chain seq x y z
N MET A 1 -54.04 13.53 43.64
CA MET A 1 -53.59 12.40 44.49
C MET A 1 -52.82 11.46 43.58
N SER A 2 -51.53 11.16 43.70
CA SER A 2 -50.54 11.46 44.73
C SER A 2 -49.28 12.02 44.06
N THR A 3 -48.82 13.14 44.61
CA THR A 3 -47.62 13.89 44.25
C THR A 3 -46.42 13.34 45.00
N THR A 4 -45.28 13.23 44.33
CA THR A 4 -43.97 13.38 44.99
C THR A 4 -43.07 14.17 44.07
N ALA A 5 -42.93 15.46 44.40
CA ALA A 5 -41.85 16.32 43.95
C ALA A 5 -40.54 15.83 44.55
N VAL A 6 -39.44 15.90 43.80
CA VAL A 6 -38.09 15.87 44.35
C VAL A 6 -37.36 17.11 43.85
N ASP A 7 -36.79 17.75 44.85
CA ASP A 7 -36.28 19.10 44.96
C ASP A 7 -34.91 19.28 44.29
N HIS A 8 -34.63 20.49 43.82
CA HIS A 8 -33.31 20.88 43.34
C HIS A 8 -32.42 21.16 44.56
N THR A 9 -31.42 20.31 44.80
CA THR A 9 -30.30 20.65 45.69
C THR A 9 -28.97 20.43 44.99
N HIS A 10 -28.23 21.53 44.88
CA HIS A 10 -26.82 21.57 44.53
C HIS A 10 -26.02 20.77 45.58
N ASN A 11 -25.36 19.70 45.15
CA ASN A 11 -24.21 19.16 45.87
C ASN A 11 -23.11 18.82 44.86
N ALA A 12 -22.04 19.60 44.95
CA ALA A 12 -20.76 19.29 44.34
C ALA A 12 -20.22 18.02 44.97
N ALA A 13 -20.41 16.89 44.29
CA ALA A 13 -19.71 15.65 44.58
C ALA A 13 -18.72 15.42 43.44
N HIS A 14 -17.44 15.53 43.78
CA HIS A 14 -16.34 15.03 42.97
C HIS A 14 -16.58 13.55 42.67
N GLY A 15 -17.17 13.27 41.51
CA GLY A 15 -17.29 11.93 40.96
C GLY A 15 -15.91 11.51 40.48
N HIS A 16 -15.36 10.51 41.15
CA HIS A 16 -14.16 9.80 40.74
C HIS A 16 -14.26 9.41 39.26
N ASP A 17 -13.34 9.93 38.45
CA ASP A 17 -13.10 9.44 37.10
C ASP A 17 -12.91 7.93 37.15
N HIS A 18 -13.85 7.19 36.57
CA HIS A 18 -13.63 5.81 36.19
C HIS A 18 -12.59 5.81 35.06
N ALA A 19 -11.32 5.92 35.44
CA ALA A 19 -10.20 5.59 34.58
C ALA A 19 -10.35 4.11 34.21
N HIS A 20 -10.98 3.83 33.08
CA HIS A 20 -10.89 2.52 32.44
C HIS A 20 -9.40 2.27 32.22
N ASP A 21 -8.82 1.40 33.05
CA ASP A 21 -7.40 1.03 33.03
C ASP A 21 -6.94 0.79 31.60
N HIS A 22 -6.14 1.71 31.08
CA HIS A 22 -5.51 1.54 29.78
C HIS A 22 -4.66 0.27 29.85
N PRO A 23 -4.91 -0.77 29.05
CA PRO A 23 -4.13 -1.99 29.15
C PRO A 23 -2.65 -1.67 28.84
N HIS A 24 -1.74 -2.22 29.65
CA HIS A 24 -0.31 -1.97 29.57
C HIS A 24 0.48 -3.23 29.18
N GLY A 25 1.72 -3.04 28.73
CA GLY A 25 2.62 -4.13 28.36
C GLY A 25 2.15 -4.93 27.15
N TRP A 26 2.49 -6.23 27.10
CA TRP A 26 2.18 -7.12 25.98
C TRP A 26 0.66 -7.38 25.82
N ARG A 27 -0.11 -7.33 26.92
CA ARG A 27 -1.57 -7.57 26.91
C ARG A 27 -2.32 -6.52 26.12
N ARG A 28 -1.86 -5.26 26.14
CA ARG A 28 -2.38 -4.17 25.31
C ARG A 28 -2.44 -4.56 23.84
N TRP A 29 -1.37 -5.19 23.35
CA TRP A 29 -1.19 -5.50 21.94
C TRP A 29 -1.87 -6.80 21.53
N VAL A 30 -1.74 -7.86 22.33
CA VAL A 30 -2.33 -9.18 22.00
C VAL A 30 -3.85 -9.16 22.08
N TYR A 31 -4.41 -8.47 23.07
CA TYR A 31 -5.86 -8.36 23.28
C TYR A 31 -6.39 -6.99 22.84
N ALA A 32 -5.68 -6.29 21.95
CA ALA A 32 -6.09 -4.99 21.45
C ALA A 32 -7.49 -5.07 20.84
N THR A 33 -8.39 -4.17 21.26
CA THR A 33 -9.66 -3.92 20.55
C THR A 33 -9.68 -2.54 19.92
N ASN A 34 -8.80 -1.65 20.35
CA ASN A 34 -8.73 -0.27 19.90
C ASN A 34 -8.13 -0.17 18.49
N HIS A 35 -8.83 0.51 17.58
CA HIS A 35 -8.36 0.75 16.22
C HIS A 35 -6.98 1.42 16.11
N LYS A 36 -6.58 2.26 17.07
CA LYS A 36 -5.27 2.94 17.06
C LYS A 36 -4.13 1.99 17.41
N ASP A 37 -4.34 1.09 18.38
CA ASP A 37 -3.35 0.07 18.72
C ASP A 37 -3.20 -0.94 17.57
N ILE A 38 -4.31 -1.40 17.00
CA ILE A 38 -4.30 -2.30 15.84
C ILE A 38 -3.65 -1.61 14.64
N GLY A 39 -3.98 -0.34 14.37
CA GLY A 39 -3.34 0.44 13.32
C GLY A 39 -1.83 0.56 13.51
N THR A 40 -1.36 0.74 14.74
CA THR A 40 0.06 0.76 15.08
C THR A 40 0.75 -0.58 14.84
N LEU A 41 0.08 -1.68 15.19
CA LEU A 41 0.57 -3.04 14.92
C LEU A 41 0.74 -3.29 13.42
N TYR A 42 -0.25 -2.91 12.60
CA TYR A 42 -0.15 -2.97 11.14
C TYR A 42 1.04 -2.17 10.61
N LEU A 43 1.24 -0.93 11.07
CA LEU A 43 2.35 -0.09 10.61
C LEU A 43 3.72 -0.68 10.97
N TRP A 44 3.89 -1.23 12.17
CA TRP A 44 5.14 -1.90 12.56
C TRP A 44 5.39 -3.19 11.79
N PHE A 45 4.36 -4.03 11.64
CA PHE A 45 4.45 -5.24 10.81
C PHE A 45 4.87 -4.89 9.39
N SER A 46 4.19 -3.93 8.78
CA SER A 46 4.51 -3.47 7.43
C SER A 46 5.91 -2.90 7.31
N PHE A 47 6.38 -2.18 8.32
CA PHE A 47 7.73 -1.63 8.30
C PHE A 47 8.79 -2.72 8.43
N VAL A 48 8.56 -3.76 9.24
CA VAL A 48 9.41 -4.95 9.30
C VAL A 48 9.43 -5.68 7.95
N MET A 49 8.28 -5.84 7.30
CA MET A 49 8.19 -6.44 5.97
C MET A 49 8.85 -5.58 4.90
N LEU A 50 8.76 -4.24 5.00
CA LEU A 50 9.45 -3.29 4.12
C LEU A 50 10.97 -3.47 4.23
N LEU A 51 11.51 -3.54 5.44
CA LEU A 51 12.95 -3.76 5.64
C LEU A 51 13.38 -5.15 5.18
N SER A 52 12.55 -6.18 5.40
CA SER A 52 12.82 -7.55 4.97
C SER A 52 12.84 -7.64 3.44
N GLY A 53 11.79 -7.21 2.76
CA GLY A 53 11.71 -7.17 1.30
C GLY A 53 12.75 -6.24 0.68
N GLY A 54 13.05 -5.10 1.32
CA GLY A 54 14.12 -4.19 0.94
C GLY A 54 15.50 -4.84 1.02
N THR A 55 15.76 -5.64 2.06
CA THR A 55 17.01 -6.42 2.17
C THR A 55 17.14 -7.40 1.01
N LEU A 56 16.07 -8.12 0.64
CA LEU A 56 16.09 -8.99 -0.54
C LEU A 56 16.39 -8.22 -1.83
N ALA A 57 15.82 -7.02 -2.00
CA ALA A 57 16.15 -6.16 -3.14
C ALA A 57 17.61 -5.72 -3.15
N MET A 58 18.21 -5.45 -1.99
CA MET A 58 19.62 -5.08 -1.91
C MET A 58 20.52 -6.24 -2.30
N LEU A 59 20.17 -7.47 -1.92
CA LEU A 59 20.88 -8.67 -2.36
C LEU A 59 20.78 -8.87 -3.88
N ILE A 60 19.59 -8.69 -4.47
CA ILE A 60 19.39 -8.73 -5.93
C ILE A 60 20.27 -7.69 -6.62
N ARG A 61 20.31 -6.46 -6.10
CA ARG A 61 21.14 -5.38 -6.68
C ARG A 61 22.64 -5.59 -6.47
N ALA A 62 23.03 -6.24 -5.37
CA ALA A 62 24.42 -6.60 -5.12
C ALA A 62 24.91 -7.64 -6.13
N GLU A 63 24.09 -8.65 -6.43
CA GLU A 63 24.40 -9.63 -7.50
C GLU A 63 24.57 -8.93 -8.85
N LEU A 64 23.62 -8.06 -9.19
CA LEU A 64 23.60 -7.39 -10.48
C LEU A 64 24.56 -6.19 -10.58
N PHE A 65 25.45 -5.99 -9.63
CA PHE A 65 26.42 -4.88 -9.67
C PHE A 65 27.46 -5.08 -10.78
N HIS A 66 27.89 -6.31 -11.04
CA HIS A 66 28.80 -6.66 -12.14
C HIS A 66 28.23 -7.81 -12.98
N PRO A 67 28.61 -7.92 -14.27
CA PRO A 67 28.26 -9.08 -15.08
C PRO A 67 29.01 -10.34 -14.59
N GLY A 68 28.41 -11.50 -14.82
CA GLY A 68 28.79 -12.79 -14.25
C GLY A 68 28.18 -13.01 -12.86
N LEU A 69 28.02 -14.27 -12.46
CA LEU A 69 27.54 -14.62 -11.11
C LEU A 69 28.62 -14.41 -10.05
N GLN A 70 28.31 -13.66 -8.98
CA GLN A 70 29.28 -13.26 -7.96
C GLN A 70 28.94 -13.74 -6.54
N LEU A 71 27.70 -13.52 -6.10
CA LEU A 71 27.27 -13.71 -4.72
C LEU A 71 26.31 -14.88 -4.57
N MET A 72 25.50 -15.17 -5.59
CA MET A 72 24.44 -16.17 -5.49
C MET A 72 24.23 -17.01 -6.75
N GLN A 73 23.71 -18.22 -6.54
CA GLN A 73 23.26 -19.09 -7.62
C GLN A 73 21.94 -18.57 -8.23
N PRO A 74 21.66 -18.85 -9.52
CA PRO A 74 20.47 -18.33 -10.20
C PRO A 74 19.14 -18.72 -9.54
N GLU A 75 19.06 -19.93 -8.96
CA GLU A 75 17.87 -20.37 -8.24
C GLU A 75 17.58 -19.48 -7.04
N PHE A 76 18.59 -19.21 -6.19
CA PHE A 76 18.43 -18.32 -5.04
C PHE A 76 18.09 -16.89 -5.46
N PHE A 77 18.68 -16.38 -6.56
CA PHE A 77 18.30 -15.09 -7.13
C PHE A 77 16.80 -15.00 -7.47
N ASN A 78 16.26 -16.05 -8.09
CA ASN A 78 14.84 -16.13 -8.42
C ASN A 78 13.96 -16.22 -7.17
N GLN A 79 14.42 -16.93 -6.12
CA GLN A 79 13.75 -16.93 -4.81
C GLN A 79 13.70 -15.52 -4.22
N LEU A 80 14.82 -14.81 -4.20
CA LEU A 80 14.87 -13.43 -3.70
C LEU A 80 13.93 -12.51 -4.47
N THR A 81 13.93 -12.60 -5.80
CA THR A 81 13.07 -11.77 -6.67
C THR A 81 11.59 -12.04 -6.43
N THR A 82 11.23 -13.30 -6.24
CA THR A 82 9.84 -13.72 -5.96
C THR A 82 9.41 -13.22 -4.58
N MET A 83 10.20 -13.50 -3.56
CA MET A 83 9.87 -13.18 -2.18
C MET A 83 9.91 -11.66 -1.92
N HIS A 84 10.81 -10.92 -2.57
CA HIS A 84 10.79 -9.46 -2.57
C HIS A 84 9.43 -8.93 -3.02
N GLY A 85 8.94 -9.36 -4.19
CA GLY A 85 7.65 -8.91 -4.72
C GLY A 85 6.48 -9.24 -3.79
N ILE A 86 6.39 -10.49 -3.32
CA ILE A 86 5.32 -10.94 -2.40
C ILE A 86 5.37 -10.16 -1.08
N MET A 87 6.55 -10.03 -0.46
CA MET A 87 6.69 -9.33 0.82
C MET A 87 6.38 -7.84 0.70
N MET A 88 6.77 -7.19 -0.40
CA MET A 88 6.52 -5.76 -0.59
C MET A 88 5.04 -5.47 -0.83
N VAL A 89 4.37 -6.25 -1.66
CA VAL A 89 2.94 -6.04 -1.99
C VAL A 89 2.06 -6.43 -0.80
N PHE A 90 2.09 -7.71 -0.42
CA PHE A 90 1.16 -8.27 0.56
C PHE A 90 1.59 -8.05 2.02
N GLY A 91 2.90 -7.92 2.27
CA GLY A 91 3.45 -7.75 3.62
C GLY A 91 3.68 -6.29 4.01
N ALA A 92 4.14 -5.45 3.08
CA ALA A 92 4.51 -4.07 3.39
C ALA A 92 3.43 -3.07 3.00
N ILE A 93 3.17 -2.87 1.70
CA ILE A 93 2.35 -1.76 1.20
C ILE A 93 0.88 -1.91 1.60
N MET A 94 0.25 -3.06 1.34
CA MET A 94 -1.16 -3.25 1.66
C MET A 94 -1.44 -3.15 3.17
N PRO A 95 -0.69 -3.83 4.06
CA PRO A 95 -0.98 -3.74 5.48
C PRO A 95 -0.63 -2.36 6.05
N ALA A 96 0.31 -1.61 5.46
CA ALA A 96 0.64 -0.26 5.93
C ALA A 96 -0.56 0.65 5.75
N PHE A 97 -1.16 0.60 4.55
CA PHE A 97 -2.39 1.30 4.25
C PHE A 97 -3.52 0.88 5.19
N VAL A 98 -3.73 -0.42 5.45
CA VAL A 98 -4.73 -0.86 6.43
C VAL A 98 -4.44 -0.30 7.83
N GLY A 99 -3.16 -0.15 8.21
CA GLY A 99 -2.74 0.54 9.43
C GLY A 99 -3.16 2.02 9.46
N PHE A 100 -2.97 2.74 8.36
CA PHE A 100 -3.47 4.12 8.21
C PHE A 100 -5.00 4.18 8.27
N ALA A 101 -5.72 3.25 7.64
CA ALA A 101 -7.18 3.19 7.70
C ALA A 101 -7.66 2.99 9.13
N ASN A 102 -7.05 2.05 9.84
CA ASN A 102 -7.33 1.77 11.24
C ASN A 102 -7.14 3.00 12.12
N TRP A 103 -6.02 3.72 11.96
CA TRP A 103 -5.81 4.96 12.69
C TRP A 103 -6.81 6.05 12.32
N MET A 104 -6.98 6.30 11.03
CA MET A 104 -7.56 7.56 10.57
C MET A 104 -9.05 7.49 10.21
N VAL A 105 -9.56 6.37 9.71
CA VAL A 105 -10.96 6.30 9.28
C VAL A 105 -11.92 6.61 10.42
N PRO A 106 -11.83 5.97 11.62
CA PRO A 106 -12.72 6.30 12.73
C PRO A 106 -12.58 7.76 13.18
N LEU A 107 -11.35 8.28 13.23
CA LEU A 107 -11.10 9.68 13.60
C LEU A 107 -11.73 10.67 12.60
N GLN A 108 -11.63 10.37 11.31
CA GLN A 108 -12.10 11.23 10.24
C GLN A 108 -13.61 11.23 10.06
N ILE A 109 -14.27 10.11 10.37
CA ILE A 109 -15.73 10.01 10.32
C ILE A 109 -16.42 10.32 11.64
N GLY A 110 -15.67 10.57 12.72
CA GLY A 110 -16.23 10.88 14.04
C GLY A 110 -16.78 9.66 14.78
N ALA A 111 -16.21 8.47 14.55
CA ALA A 111 -16.56 7.23 15.23
C ALA A 111 -15.65 6.98 16.45
N SER A 112 -16.16 6.25 17.44
CA SER A 112 -15.40 5.88 18.64
C SER A 112 -14.36 4.78 18.39
N ASP A 113 -14.68 3.84 17.50
CA ASP A 113 -13.83 2.70 17.10
C ASP A 113 -14.30 2.15 15.73
N MET A 114 -13.67 1.08 15.27
CA MET A 114 -14.12 0.29 14.12
C MET A 114 -15.34 -0.57 14.47
N ALA A 115 -16.21 -0.85 13.49
CA ALA A 115 -17.46 -1.59 13.66
C ALA A 115 -17.29 -2.97 14.30
N PHE A 116 -16.24 -3.70 13.93
CA PHE A 116 -15.94 -5.03 14.44
C PHE A 116 -14.55 -5.08 15.09
N ALA A 117 -14.39 -4.41 16.23
CA ALA A 117 -13.12 -4.30 16.97
C ALA A 117 -12.36 -5.64 17.18
N ARG A 118 -13.07 -6.73 17.52
CA ARG A 118 -12.42 -8.05 17.72
C ARG A 118 -12.00 -8.72 16.41
N MET A 119 -12.81 -8.59 15.36
CA MET A 119 -12.46 -9.10 14.03
C MET A 119 -11.25 -8.34 13.47
N ASN A 120 -11.16 -7.05 13.77
CA ASN A 120 -10.03 -6.19 13.42
C ASN A 120 -8.71 -6.65 14.06
N ASN A 121 -8.76 -7.08 15.32
CA ASN A 121 -7.59 -7.67 15.99
C ASN A 121 -7.21 -8.99 15.32
N PHE A 122 -8.21 -9.85 15.06
CA PHE A 122 -7.98 -11.14 14.42
C PHE A 122 -7.41 -10.99 13.00
N SER A 123 -7.89 -10.02 12.22
CA SER A 123 -7.34 -9.75 10.88
C SER A 123 -5.86 -9.40 10.95
N PHE A 124 -5.42 -8.58 11.92
CA PHE A 124 -4.00 -8.32 12.11
C PHE A 124 -3.22 -9.59 12.45
N TRP A 125 -3.68 -10.39 13.42
CA TRP A 125 -2.95 -11.54 13.93
C TRP A 125 -2.80 -12.70 12.95
N LEU A 126 -3.52 -12.69 11.82
CA LEU A 126 -3.26 -13.59 10.70
C LEU A 126 -1.96 -13.24 9.95
N LEU A 127 -1.51 -11.99 9.97
CA LEU A 127 -0.35 -11.56 9.18
C LEU A 127 1.00 -12.11 9.70
N PRO A 128 1.32 -12.10 11.01
CA PRO A 128 2.60 -12.62 11.49
C PRO A 128 2.82 -14.11 11.15
N PRO A 129 1.86 -15.04 11.34
CA PRO A 129 2.01 -16.42 10.89
C PRO A 129 2.27 -16.54 9.38
N ALA A 130 1.58 -15.74 8.56
CA ALA A 130 1.81 -15.74 7.11
C ALA A 130 3.22 -15.24 6.74
N ALA A 131 3.70 -14.17 7.37
CA ALA A 131 5.07 -13.69 7.18
C ALA A 131 6.12 -14.72 7.64
N ILE A 132 5.87 -15.40 8.75
CA ILE A 132 6.73 -16.49 9.23
C ILE A 132 6.78 -17.63 8.21
N LEU A 133 5.65 -18.03 7.61
CA LEU A 133 5.64 -19.03 6.53
C LEU A 133 6.49 -18.59 5.34
N LEU A 134 6.40 -17.33 4.93
CA LEU A 134 7.23 -16.79 3.85
C LEU A 134 8.73 -16.86 4.20
N VAL A 135 9.13 -16.50 5.42
CA VAL A 135 10.54 -16.56 5.84
C VAL A 135 11.03 -18.00 6.00
N LEU A 136 10.24 -18.87 6.64
CA LEU A 136 10.58 -20.27 6.83
C LEU A 136 10.67 -21.04 5.52
N SER A 137 9.99 -20.58 4.46
CA SER A 137 10.09 -21.18 3.12
C SER A 137 11.52 -21.20 2.56
N PHE A 138 12.42 -20.30 2.98
CA PHE A 138 13.83 -20.36 2.57
C PHE A 138 14.59 -21.58 3.10
N PHE A 139 14.10 -22.21 4.17
CA PHE A 139 14.80 -23.27 4.90
C PHE A 139 14.25 -24.68 4.62
N VAL A 140 13.20 -24.81 3.80
CA VAL A 140 12.68 -26.12 3.40
C VAL A 140 13.44 -26.66 2.18
N PRO A 141 13.35 -27.98 1.86
CA PRO A 141 13.99 -28.55 0.68
C PRO A 141 13.58 -27.81 -0.60
N GLY A 142 14.56 -27.40 -1.41
CA GLY A 142 14.34 -26.56 -2.61
C GLY A 142 14.18 -25.06 -2.33
N GLY A 143 14.22 -24.63 -1.07
CA GLY A 143 14.13 -23.22 -0.68
C GLY A 143 12.76 -22.59 -0.95
N ALA A 144 12.74 -21.26 -0.96
CA ALA A 144 11.52 -20.48 -1.15
C ALA A 144 10.99 -20.61 -2.58
N THR A 145 9.78 -20.13 -2.85
CA THR A 145 9.27 -20.12 -4.23
C THR A 145 10.11 -19.21 -5.13
N ALA A 146 10.41 -19.69 -6.33
CA ALA A 146 11.23 -19.03 -7.34
C ALA A 146 10.46 -18.71 -8.63
N ALA A 147 9.11 -18.72 -8.58
CA ALA A 147 8.24 -18.60 -9.75
C ALA A 147 7.91 -17.15 -10.16
N GLY A 148 8.53 -16.16 -9.51
CA GLY A 148 8.12 -14.76 -9.57
C GLY A 148 6.84 -14.50 -8.78
N TRP A 149 6.60 -13.25 -8.36
CA TRP A 149 5.40 -12.89 -7.58
C TRP A 149 4.08 -13.14 -8.32
N THR A 150 4.15 -13.28 -9.65
CA THR A 150 3.02 -13.61 -10.52
C THR A 150 2.62 -15.09 -10.45
N LEU A 151 3.47 -15.96 -9.89
CA LEU A 151 3.14 -17.36 -9.59
C LEU A 151 2.56 -18.14 -10.78
N TYR A 152 3.06 -17.88 -11.98
CA TYR A 152 2.52 -18.47 -13.20
C TYR A 152 2.65 -20.00 -13.23
N ALA A 153 1.55 -20.65 -13.60
CA ALA A 153 1.59 -22.00 -14.13
C ALA A 153 2.26 -22.01 -15.53
N PRO A 154 2.93 -23.10 -15.92
CA PRO A 154 3.08 -24.35 -15.18
C PRO A 154 4.25 -24.35 -14.17
N LEU A 155 5.05 -23.28 -14.09
CA LEU A 155 6.24 -23.23 -13.23
C LEU A 155 5.90 -23.50 -11.76
N THR A 156 4.81 -22.90 -11.26
CA THR A 156 4.36 -23.11 -9.87
C THR A 156 3.94 -24.53 -9.54
N VAL A 157 3.51 -25.32 -10.52
CA VAL A 157 3.16 -26.74 -10.32
C VAL A 157 4.41 -27.59 -10.10
N GLN A 158 5.58 -27.16 -10.58
CA GLN A 158 6.84 -27.90 -10.53
C GLN A 158 7.71 -27.56 -9.30
N MET A 159 7.34 -26.55 -8.52
CA MET A 159 8.13 -26.07 -7.38
C MET A 159 8.09 -27.01 -6.16
N GLY A 160 9.07 -26.90 -5.28
CA GLY A 160 9.12 -27.63 -4.00
C GLY A 160 8.15 -27.12 -2.93
N PRO A 161 8.24 -27.65 -1.69
CA PRO A 161 7.39 -27.27 -0.55
C PRO A 161 7.34 -25.77 -0.22
N GLY A 162 8.38 -25.01 -0.57
CA GLY A 162 8.38 -23.55 -0.37
C GLY A 162 7.28 -22.82 -1.14
N MET A 163 6.83 -23.38 -2.28
CA MET A 163 5.65 -22.88 -3.00
C MET A 163 4.37 -23.11 -2.22
N ASP A 164 4.22 -24.27 -1.56
CA ASP A 164 3.03 -24.57 -0.75
C ASP A 164 2.94 -23.62 0.44
N MET A 165 4.06 -23.35 1.10
CA MET A 165 4.13 -22.36 2.19
C MET A 165 3.74 -20.95 1.71
N ALA A 166 4.17 -20.55 0.50
CA ALA A 166 3.76 -19.29 -0.10
C ALA A 166 2.26 -19.25 -0.43
N ILE A 167 1.69 -20.35 -0.95
CA ILE A 167 0.24 -20.47 -1.19
C ILE A 167 -0.53 -20.32 0.12
N PHE A 168 -0.15 -21.03 1.18
CA PHE A 168 -0.81 -20.91 2.49
C PHE A 168 -0.66 -19.51 3.08
N ALA A 169 0.53 -18.90 2.99
CA ALA A 169 0.76 -17.54 3.44
C ALA A 169 -0.17 -16.54 2.73
N LEU A 170 -0.30 -16.64 1.40
CA LEU A 170 -1.18 -15.76 0.62
C LEU A 170 -2.66 -15.96 0.96
N HIS A 171 -3.13 -17.18 1.21
CA HIS A 171 -4.49 -17.41 1.71
C HIS A 171 -4.74 -16.71 3.04
N ILE A 172 -3.80 -16.81 3.98
CA ILE A 172 -3.91 -16.20 5.30
C ILE A 172 -3.92 -14.67 5.20
N MET A 173 -3.04 -14.08 4.39
CA MET A 173 -3.03 -12.64 4.13
C MET A 173 -4.29 -12.16 3.40
N GLY A 174 -4.81 -12.97 2.47
CA GLY A 174 -6.08 -12.72 1.78
C GLY A 174 -7.27 -12.71 2.75
N ALA A 175 -7.35 -13.67 3.66
CA ALA A 175 -8.38 -13.72 4.70
C ALA A 175 -8.33 -12.51 5.64
N SER A 176 -7.12 -12.10 6.06
CA SER A 176 -6.90 -10.84 6.80
C SER A 176 -7.49 -9.65 6.04
N SER A 177 -7.17 -9.54 4.75
CA SER A 177 -7.61 -8.43 3.90
C SER A 177 -9.12 -8.38 3.74
N ILE A 178 -9.78 -9.52 3.51
CA ILE A 178 -11.25 -9.62 3.38
C ILE A 178 -11.94 -9.14 4.67
N MET A 179 -11.48 -9.62 5.84
CA MET A 179 -12.04 -9.20 7.12
C MET A 179 -11.85 -7.71 7.37
N GLY A 180 -10.63 -7.19 7.11
CA GLY A 180 -10.34 -5.76 7.22
C GLY A 180 -11.24 -4.90 6.31
N SER A 181 -11.46 -5.34 5.07
CA SER A 181 -12.34 -4.66 4.11
C SER A 181 -13.79 -4.60 4.57
N ILE A 182 -14.35 -5.72 5.04
CA ILE A 182 -15.72 -5.75 5.58
C ILE A 182 -15.84 -4.78 6.75
N ASN A 183 -14.85 -4.77 7.65
CA ASN A 183 -14.85 -3.88 8.80
C ASN A 183 -14.82 -2.40 8.40
N ILE A 184 -13.94 -2.02 7.46
CA ILE A 184 -13.85 -0.65 6.94
C ILE A 184 -15.17 -0.22 6.27
N ILE A 185 -15.76 -1.07 5.43
CA ILE A 185 -17.04 -0.78 4.75
C ILE A 185 -18.14 -0.49 5.78
N VAL A 186 -18.32 -1.39 6.76
CA VAL A 186 -19.38 -1.24 7.77
C VAL A 186 -19.11 -0.02 8.65
N THR A 187 -17.87 0.23 9.03
CA THR A 187 -17.48 1.41 9.82
C THR A 187 -17.83 2.70 9.07
N ILE A 188 -17.41 2.82 7.80
CA ILE A 188 -17.68 4.02 7.01
C ILE A 188 -19.18 4.15 6.75
N LEU A 189 -19.91 3.08 6.42
CA LEU A 189 -21.31 3.19 6.02
C LEU A 189 -22.27 3.43 7.18
N ASN A 190 -21.99 2.86 8.36
CA ASN A 190 -22.95 2.82 9.46
C ASN A 190 -22.54 3.67 10.68
N MET A 191 -21.28 4.08 10.82
CA MET A 191 -20.77 4.76 12.03
C MET A 191 -20.33 6.21 11.81
N ARG A 192 -20.64 6.81 10.66
CA ARG A 192 -20.37 8.24 10.42
C ARG A 192 -21.10 9.12 11.42
N ALA A 193 -20.42 10.18 11.83
CA ALA A 193 -20.96 11.28 12.60
C ALA A 193 -22.28 11.82 12.01
N PRO A 194 -23.27 12.16 12.85
CA PRO A 194 -24.52 12.76 12.40
C PRO A 194 -24.29 13.97 11.50
N GLY A 195 -24.98 14.01 10.36
CA GLY A 195 -24.89 15.09 9.37
C GLY A 195 -23.77 14.93 8.32
N MET A 196 -22.87 13.95 8.49
CA MET A 196 -21.87 13.59 7.47
C MET A 196 -22.49 12.67 6.40
N THR A 197 -22.99 13.27 5.32
CA THR A 197 -23.40 12.54 4.12
C THR A 197 -22.18 11.98 3.36
N LEU A 198 -22.39 11.02 2.45
CA LEU A 198 -21.30 10.45 1.64
C LEU A 198 -20.48 11.53 0.93
N MET A 199 -21.13 12.51 0.31
CA MET A 199 -20.42 13.61 -0.37
C MET A 199 -19.80 14.65 0.56
N LYS A 200 -19.87 14.48 1.88
CA LYS A 200 -19.14 15.29 2.87
C LYS A 200 -17.97 14.55 3.53
N MET A 201 -17.76 13.27 3.21
CA MET A 201 -16.66 12.50 3.78
C MET A 201 -15.30 13.01 3.32
N PRO A 202 -14.25 12.90 4.14
CA PRO A 202 -12.90 13.19 3.68
C PRO A 202 -12.47 12.26 2.52
N MET A 203 -11.59 12.76 1.64
CA MET A 203 -11.15 12.01 0.45
C MET A 203 -10.45 10.70 0.82
N PHE A 204 -9.71 10.67 1.93
CA PHE A 204 -9.08 9.43 2.40
C PHE A 204 -10.13 8.34 2.71
N CYS A 205 -11.22 8.69 3.40
CA CYS A 205 -12.34 7.76 3.64
C CYS A 205 -12.99 7.27 2.34
N TRP A 206 -13.20 8.14 1.34
CA TRP A 206 -13.71 7.74 0.02
C TRP A 206 -12.79 6.75 -0.68
N THR A 207 -11.49 7.04 -0.71
CA THR A 207 -10.52 6.14 -1.33
C THR A 207 -10.47 4.79 -0.62
N TRP A 208 -10.63 4.76 0.70
CA TRP A 208 -10.72 3.51 1.46
C TRP A 208 -12.01 2.74 1.26
N LEU A 209 -13.14 3.43 1.13
CA LEU A 209 -14.41 2.76 0.84
C LEU A 209 -14.30 2.00 -0.48
N ILE A 210 -13.77 2.64 -1.52
CA ILE A 210 -13.54 1.99 -2.82
C ILE A 210 -12.50 0.87 -2.71
N THR A 211 -11.38 1.11 -2.04
CA THR A 211 -10.32 0.11 -1.82
C THR A 211 -10.86 -1.14 -1.13
N ALA A 212 -11.73 -0.97 -0.12
CA ALA A 212 -12.32 -2.07 0.61
C ALA A 212 -13.31 -2.89 -0.25
N TYR A 213 -14.11 -2.24 -1.09
CA TYR A 213 -14.96 -2.97 -2.05
C TYR A 213 -14.14 -3.73 -3.10
N LEU A 214 -13.08 -3.13 -3.63
CA LEU A 214 -12.18 -3.81 -4.56
C LEU A 214 -11.56 -5.03 -3.91
N LEU A 215 -10.98 -4.91 -2.71
CA LEU A 215 -10.41 -6.02 -1.94
C LEU A 215 -11.42 -7.16 -1.75
N LEU A 216 -12.64 -6.84 -1.34
CA LEU A 216 -13.69 -7.85 -1.13
C LEU A 216 -14.05 -8.59 -2.42
N ALA A 217 -14.03 -7.90 -3.56
CA ALA A 217 -14.36 -8.49 -4.86
C ALA A 217 -13.23 -9.35 -5.44
N VAL A 218 -11.96 -8.99 -5.23
CA VAL A 218 -10.83 -9.62 -5.96
C VAL A 218 -10.02 -10.61 -5.14
N MET A 219 -9.98 -10.48 -3.81
CA MET A 219 -9.24 -11.42 -2.96
C MET A 219 -9.71 -12.87 -3.10
N PRO A 220 -11.03 -13.17 -3.21
CA PRO A 220 -11.49 -14.53 -3.49
C PRO A 220 -11.00 -15.09 -4.83
N VAL A 221 -10.75 -14.23 -5.83
CA VAL A 221 -10.26 -14.64 -7.15
C VAL A 221 -8.80 -15.12 -7.05
N LEU A 222 -7.95 -14.38 -6.32
CA LEU A 222 -6.59 -14.85 -6.03
C LEU A 222 -6.62 -16.18 -5.31
N ALA A 223 -7.41 -16.29 -4.23
CA ALA A 223 -7.56 -17.51 -3.45
C ALA A 223 -7.99 -18.70 -4.33
N GLY A 224 -8.91 -18.48 -5.26
CA GLY A 224 -9.30 -19.48 -6.26
C GLY A 224 -8.13 -19.94 -7.14
N ALA A 225 -7.36 -19.00 -7.70
CA ALA A 225 -6.19 -19.32 -8.53
C ALA A 225 -5.17 -20.18 -7.78
N ILE A 226 -4.75 -19.74 -6.58
CA ILE A 226 -3.74 -20.46 -5.81
C ILE A 226 -4.27 -21.75 -5.17
N THR A 227 -5.58 -21.87 -4.92
CA THR A 227 -6.22 -23.14 -4.53
C THR A 227 -6.18 -24.14 -5.68
N MET A 228 -6.54 -23.74 -6.90
CA MET A 228 -6.45 -24.60 -8.08
C MET A 228 -5.00 -25.04 -8.34
N THR A 229 -4.03 -24.14 -8.14
CA THR A 229 -2.61 -24.51 -8.19
C THR A 229 -2.24 -25.52 -7.10
N LEU A 230 -2.74 -25.36 -5.88
CA LEU A 230 -2.50 -26.31 -4.79
C LEU A 230 -3.09 -27.69 -5.10
N THR A 231 -4.29 -27.74 -5.69
CA THR A 231 -4.92 -29.01 -6.07
C THR A 231 -4.21 -29.69 -7.23
N ASP A 232 -3.69 -28.91 -8.19
CA ASP A 232 -2.87 -29.44 -9.29
C ASP A 232 -1.56 -30.06 -8.77
N ARG A 233 -1.01 -29.52 -7.67
CA ARG A 233 0.22 -30.01 -7.04
C ARG A 233 0.02 -31.27 -6.20
N HIS A 234 -1.08 -31.38 -5.46
CA HIS A 234 -1.23 -32.41 -4.40
C HIS A 234 -2.44 -33.34 -4.54
N PHE A 235 -3.44 -32.98 -5.34
CA PHE A 235 -4.72 -33.70 -5.42
C PHE A 235 -5.01 -34.28 -6.81
N GLY A 236 -4.05 -34.21 -7.73
CA GLY A 236 -4.17 -34.79 -9.06
C GLY A 236 -5.16 -34.07 -9.98
N THR A 237 -5.52 -32.82 -9.68
CA THR A 237 -6.28 -31.99 -10.62
C THR A 237 -5.37 -31.52 -11.76
N SER A 238 -5.95 -30.95 -12.81
CA SER A 238 -5.20 -30.42 -13.95
C SER A 238 -5.85 -29.17 -14.50
N PHE A 239 -6.12 -28.18 -13.65
CA PHE A 239 -6.68 -26.90 -14.07
C PHE A 239 -5.73 -26.14 -15.00
N PHE A 240 -4.44 -26.11 -14.65
CA PHE A 240 -3.42 -25.35 -15.35
C PHE A 240 -2.33 -26.23 -15.98
N ASN A 241 -2.41 -27.55 -15.81
CA ASN A 241 -1.48 -28.51 -16.41
C ASN A 241 -1.95 -28.92 -17.82
N ALA A 242 -1.26 -28.45 -18.85
CA ALA A 242 -1.56 -28.76 -20.24
C ALA A 242 -1.53 -30.27 -20.56
N ALA A 243 -0.67 -31.05 -19.89
CA ALA A 243 -0.60 -32.50 -20.10
C ALA A 243 -1.87 -33.23 -19.63
N GLY A 244 -2.60 -32.66 -18.67
CA GLY A 244 -3.90 -33.15 -18.19
C GLY A 244 -5.11 -32.48 -18.83
N GLY A 245 -4.91 -31.66 -19.88
CA GLY A 245 -5.98 -30.92 -20.57
C GLY A 245 -6.32 -29.55 -19.98
N GLY A 246 -5.57 -29.06 -18.99
CA GLY A 246 -5.70 -27.72 -18.42
C GLY A 246 -5.07 -26.62 -19.27
N ASP A 247 -5.30 -25.37 -18.90
CA ASP A 247 -4.81 -24.19 -19.63
C ASP A 247 -3.92 -23.29 -18.73
N PRO A 248 -2.59 -23.24 -18.95
CA PRO A 248 -1.72 -22.29 -18.25
C PRO A 248 -2.06 -20.81 -18.49
N VAL A 249 -2.67 -20.45 -19.63
CA VAL A 249 -3.07 -19.07 -19.93
C VAL A 249 -4.32 -18.67 -19.13
N MET A 250 -5.21 -19.62 -18.84
CA MET A 250 -6.31 -19.42 -17.90
C MET A 250 -5.82 -18.95 -16.53
N TYR A 251 -4.69 -19.49 -16.03
CA TYR A 251 -4.08 -18.99 -14.80
C TYR A 251 -3.82 -17.49 -14.88
N GLN A 252 -3.22 -17.02 -15.98
CA GLN A 252 -2.88 -15.60 -16.16
C GLN A 252 -4.13 -14.72 -16.17
N HIS A 253 -5.22 -15.15 -16.82
CA HIS A 253 -6.47 -14.40 -16.80
C HIS A 253 -7.03 -14.27 -15.37
N ILE A 254 -7.07 -15.36 -14.60
CA ILE A 254 -7.61 -15.34 -13.23
C ILE A 254 -6.70 -14.51 -12.32
N PHE A 255 -5.38 -14.74 -12.39
CA PHE A 255 -4.41 -14.00 -11.60
C PHE A 255 -4.47 -12.51 -11.89
N TRP A 256 -4.51 -12.07 -13.16
CA TRP A 256 -4.55 -10.65 -13.47
C TRP A 256 -5.90 -10.00 -13.24
N PHE A 257 -7.01 -10.75 -13.36
CA PHE A 257 -8.32 -10.26 -12.94
C PHE A 257 -8.31 -9.84 -11.47
N PHE A 258 -7.51 -10.52 -10.64
CA PHE A 258 -7.15 -10.04 -9.32
C PHE A 258 -6.09 -8.93 -9.35
N GLY A 259 -4.95 -9.19 -9.99
CA GLY A 259 -3.71 -8.42 -9.82
C GLY A 259 -3.78 -7.01 -10.37
N HIS A 260 -4.59 -6.74 -11.39
CA HIS A 260 -4.73 -5.37 -11.87
C HIS A 260 -5.62 -4.48 -10.99
N PRO A 261 -6.81 -4.91 -10.55
CA PRO A 261 -7.50 -4.22 -9.45
C PRO A 261 -6.64 -4.05 -8.19
N GLU A 262 -5.81 -5.04 -7.85
CA GLU A 262 -4.90 -4.98 -6.70
C GLU A 262 -3.92 -3.81 -6.79
N VAL A 263 -3.35 -3.51 -7.96
CA VAL A 263 -2.46 -2.34 -8.06
C VAL A 263 -3.21 -1.02 -7.80
N TYR A 264 -4.52 -0.95 -8.07
CA TYR A 264 -5.31 0.21 -7.65
C TYR A 264 -5.61 0.22 -6.16
N ILE A 265 -5.85 -0.94 -5.55
CA ILE A 265 -5.98 -1.08 -4.09
C ILE A 265 -4.73 -0.52 -3.40
N MET A 266 -3.54 -0.68 -3.99
CA MET A 266 -2.30 -0.13 -3.48
C MET A 266 -2.09 1.37 -3.70
N ILE A 267 -2.78 2.02 -4.65
CA ILE A 267 -2.56 3.45 -4.95
C ILE A 267 -3.71 4.36 -4.51
N LEU A 268 -4.95 3.85 -4.45
CA LEU A 268 -6.11 4.67 -4.10
C LEU A 268 -5.98 5.29 -2.69
N PRO A 269 -5.57 4.56 -1.64
CA PRO A 269 -5.31 5.16 -0.34
C PRO A 269 -4.22 6.24 -0.37
N ALA A 270 -3.17 6.06 -1.19
CA ALA A 270 -2.12 7.05 -1.38
C ALA A 270 -2.69 8.37 -1.92
N PHE A 271 -3.57 8.30 -2.92
CA PHE A 271 -4.30 9.47 -3.43
C PHE A 271 -5.13 10.15 -2.32
N GLY A 272 -5.73 9.36 -1.43
CA GLY A 272 -6.44 9.86 -0.26
C GLY A 272 -5.53 10.68 0.65
N ILE A 273 -4.38 10.14 1.04
CA ILE A 273 -3.40 10.83 1.90
C ILE A 273 -2.94 12.15 1.28
N VAL A 274 -2.54 12.12 0.01
CA VAL A 274 -2.07 13.31 -0.72
C VAL A 274 -3.18 14.37 -0.81
N SER A 275 -4.44 13.93 -0.94
CA SER A 275 -5.61 14.83 -0.97
C SER A 275 -5.94 15.47 0.38
N HIS A 276 -5.35 15.02 1.49
CA HIS A 276 -5.41 15.73 2.78
C HIS A 276 -4.23 16.70 2.94
N ILE A 277 -3.03 16.26 2.56
CA ILE A 277 -1.80 17.02 2.75
C ILE A 277 -1.81 18.29 1.90
N ILE A 278 -2.13 18.18 0.60
CA ILE A 278 -2.03 19.31 -0.32
C ILE A 278 -2.93 20.49 0.10
N PRO A 279 -4.23 20.31 0.39
CA PRO A 279 -5.07 21.39 0.91
C PRO A 279 -4.51 22.03 2.18
N ALA A 280 -3.99 21.21 3.11
CA ALA A 280 -3.50 21.68 4.40
C ALA A 280 -2.29 22.60 4.28
N PHE A 281 -1.35 22.28 3.40
CA PHE A 281 -0.15 23.10 3.18
C PHE A 281 -0.34 24.17 2.11
N ALA A 282 -1.39 24.08 1.29
CA ALA A 282 -1.82 25.16 0.38
C ALA A 282 -2.77 26.17 1.02
N ARG A 283 -3.32 25.85 2.21
CA ARG A 283 -4.33 26.65 2.93
C ARG A 283 -5.53 26.98 2.03
N LYS A 284 -5.97 25.98 1.25
CA LYS A 284 -7.02 26.10 0.25
C LYS A 284 -7.80 24.79 0.17
N GLN A 285 -9.11 24.89 0.00
CA GLN A 285 -9.96 23.71 -0.19
C GLN A 285 -9.52 22.89 -1.41
N LEU A 286 -9.71 21.57 -1.32
CA LEU A 286 -9.40 20.65 -2.40
C LEU A 286 -10.22 20.99 -3.65
N PHE A 287 -9.53 21.36 -4.72
CA PHE A 287 -10.16 21.71 -5.98
C PHE A 287 -10.81 20.47 -6.60
N GLY A 288 -12.08 20.60 -7.02
CA GLY A 288 -12.77 19.55 -7.74
C GLY A 288 -13.09 18.30 -6.90
N TYR A 289 -13.37 18.44 -5.61
CA TYR A 289 -13.68 17.30 -4.72
C TYR A 289 -14.69 16.31 -5.33
N ALA A 290 -15.84 16.77 -5.83
CA ALA A 290 -16.84 15.88 -6.46
C ALA A 290 -16.27 15.14 -7.68
N SER A 291 -15.51 15.84 -8.53
CA SER A 291 -14.81 15.22 -9.67
C SER A 291 -13.80 14.17 -9.21
N MET A 292 -13.09 14.39 -8.10
CA MET A 292 -12.17 13.40 -7.54
C MET A 292 -12.88 12.17 -6.98
N VAL A 293 -14.05 12.34 -6.35
CA VAL A 293 -14.88 11.22 -5.89
C VAL A 293 -15.33 10.38 -7.09
N TYR A 294 -15.92 11.00 -8.11
CA TYR A 294 -16.35 10.28 -9.32
C TYR A 294 -15.18 9.62 -10.04
N ALA A 295 -14.03 10.28 -10.17
CA ALA A 295 -12.84 9.69 -10.75
C ALA A 295 -12.37 8.43 -9.98
N THR A 296 -12.46 8.44 -8.64
CA THR A 296 -12.15 7.26 -7.81
C THR A 296 -13.12 6.10 -8.10
N ALA A 297 -14.42 6.40 -8.17
CA ALA A 297 -15.44 5.40 -8.48
C ALA A 297 -15.29 4.83 -9.91
N SER A 298 -14.94 5.68 -10.88
CA SER A 298 -14.67 5.24 -12.26
C SER A 298 -13.48 4.30 -12.35
N ILE A 299 -12.39 4.57 -11.61
CA ILE A 299 -11.23 3.65 -11.55
C ILE A 299 -11.65 2.29 -11.01
N ALA A 300 -12.53 2.25 -10.00
CA ALA A 300 -13.01 1.00 -9.43
C ALA A 300 -13.68 0.11 -10.50
N ILE A 301 -14.59 0.68 -11.29
CA ILE A 301 -15.29 -0.06 -12.35
C ILE A 301 -14.32 -0.46 -13.46
N LEU A 302 -13.53 0.48 -13.96
CA LEU A 302 -12.62 0.24 -15.07
C LEU A 302 -11.53 -0.78 -14.71
N SER A 303 -11.13 -0.88 -13.44
CA SER A 303 -10.09 -1.82 -12.99
C SER A 303 -10.41 -3.29 -13.32
N PHE A 304 -11.69 -3.66 -13.35
CA PHE A 304 -12.15 -4.99 -13.73
C PHE A 304 -12.20 -5.24 -15.24
N MET A 305 -11.92 -4.23 -16.07
CA MET A 305 -12.08 -4.29 -17.53
C MET A 305 -10.75 -4.26 -18.29
N VAL A 306 -9.61 -4.20 -17.59
CA VAL A 306 -8.30 -3.92 -18.22
C VAL A 306 -7.23 -4.96 -17.92
N TRP A 307 -7.53 -6.00 -17.14
CA TRP A 307 -6.53 -6.91 -16.58
C TRP A 307 -5.60 -7.57 -17.61
N ALA A 308 -6.11 -7.85 -18.81
CA ALA A 308 -5.35 -8.58 -19.82
C ALA A 308 -4.30 -7.71 -20.54
N HIS A 309 -4.18 -6.42 -20.21
CA HIS A 309 -3.03 -5.62 -20.66
C HIS A 309 -1.67 -6.15 -20.15
N HIS A 310 -1.67 -7.05 -19.16
CA HIS A 310 -0.47 -7.77 -18.70
C HIS A 310 -0.15 -9.01 -19.54
N MET A 311 -0.98 -9.30 -20.55
CA MET A 311 -0.98 -10.56 -21.31
C MET A 311 -0.81 -10.33 -22.82
N PHE A 312 -0.39 -9.14 -23.25
CA PHE A 312 -0.32 -8.80 -24.68
C PHE A 312 0.56 -9.75 -25.51
N THR A 313 1.55 -10.39 -24.89
CA THR A 313 2.46 -11.35 -25.53
C THR A 313 2.03 -12.82 -25.43
N THR A 314 0.84 -13.11 -24.87
CA THR A 314 0.37 -14.51 -24.67
C THR A 314 -0.39 -15.08 -25.86
N GLY A 315 -0.40 -14.38 -27.01
CA GLY A 315 -1.09 -14.84 -28.22
C GLY A 315 -2.60 -14.57 -28.26
N MET A 316 -3.10 -13.61 -27.46
CA MET A 316 -4.51 -13.21 -27.51
C MET A 316 -4.92 -12.69 -28.91
N PRO A 317 -6.17 -12.89 -29.37
CA PRO A 317 -6.65 -12.33 -30.62
C PRO A 317 -6.51 -10.80 -30.68
N VAL A 318 -6.19 -10.26 -31.86
CA VAL A 318 -5.97 -8.82 -32.06
C VAL A 318 -7.16 -7.98 -31.58
N THR A 319 -8.40 -8.43 -31.81
CA THR A 319 -9.61 -7.75 -31.34
C THR A 319 -9.63 -7.58 -29.81
N ALA A 320 -9.21 -8.61 -29.06
CA ALA A 320 -9.11 -8.53 -27.61
C ALA A 320 -7.98 -7.59 -27.19
N GLN A 321 -6.81 -7.68 -27.85
CA GLN A 321 -5.69 -6.77 -27.57
C GLN A 321 -6.10 -5.30 -27.75
N LEU A 322 -6.80 -4.96 -28.84
CA LEU A 322 -7.29 -3.60 -29.10
C LEU A 322 -8.28 -3.13 -28.03
N PHE A 323 -9.19 -4.00 -27.57
CA PHE A 323 -10.10 -3.67 -26.48
C PHE A 323 -9.34 -3.30 -25.21
N PHE A 324 -8.42 -4.17 -24.77
CA PHE A 324 -7.64 -3.95 -23.55
C PHE A 324 -6.69 -2.75 -23.67
N MET A 325 -6.12 -2.49 -24.84
CA MET A 325 -5.34 -1.28 -25.13
C MET A 325 -6.17 -0.01 -24.90
N TYR A 326 -7.32 0.13 -25.56
CA TYR A 326 -8.16 1.33 -25.44
C TYR A 326 -8.75 1.49 -24.04
N ALA A 327 -9.18 0.39 -23.41
CA ALA A 327 -9.71 0.41 -22.05
C ALA A 327 -8.64 0.84 -21.03
N THR A 328 -7.39 0.38 -21.20
CA THR A 328 -6.26 0.80 -20.35
C THR A 328 -5.92 2.26 -20.53
N MET A 329 -5.89 2.76 -21.78
CA MET A 329 -5.70 4.19 -22.05
C MET A 329 -6.79 5.05 -21.40
N LEU A 330 -8.04 4.57 -21.36
CA LEU A 330 -9.15 5.28 -20.72
C LEU A 330 -8.94 5.48 -19.21
N ILE A 331 -8.30 4.53 -18.51
CA ILE A 331 -8.04 4.66 -17.06
C ILE A 331 -7.04 5.79 -16.74
N ALA A 332 -6.15 6.12 -17.65
CA ALA A 332 -5.24 7.22 -17.46
C ALA A 332 -5.99 8.56 -17.32
N VAL A 333 -7.20 8.69 -17.87
CA VAL A 333 -8.00 9.92 -17.81
C VAL A 333 -8.47 10.25 -16.38
N PRO A 334 -9.22 9.37 -15.66
CA PRO A 334 -9.57 9.62 -14.26
C PRO A 334 -8.35 9.90 -13.35
N THR A 335 -7.24 9.22 -13.61
CA THR A 335 -6.00 9.41 -12.86
C THR A 335 -5.38 10.79 -13.14
N GLY A 336 -5.33 11.19 -14.42
CA GLY A 336 -4.87 12.52 -14.83
C GLY A 336 -5.70 13.65 -14.23
N VAL A 337 -7.03 13.50 -14.19
CA VAL A 337 -7.93 14.47 -13.54
C VAL A 337 -7.53 14.72 -12.08
N LYS A 338 -7.13 13.68 -11.34
CA LYS A 338 -6.67 13.84 -9.95
C LYS A 338 -5.37 14.65 -9.86
N ILE A 339 -4.40 14.38 -10.74
CA ILE A 339 -3.15 15.15 -10.82
C ILE A 339 -3.43 16.63 -11.07
N PHE A 340 -4.29 16.94 -12.04
CA PHE A 340 -4.66 18.34 -12.32
C PHE A 340 -5.41 18.99 -11.15
N ASN A 341 -6.28 18.27 -10.46
CA ASN A 341 -6.99 18.79 -9.28
C ASN A 341 -6.02 19.12 -8.13
N TRP A 342 -4.99 18.30 -7.90
CA TRP A 342 -3.94 18.63 -6.92
C TRP A 342 -3.13 19.85 -7.31
N VAL A 343 -2.71 19.95 -8.59
CA VAL A 343 -2.01 21.14 -9.11
C VAL A 343 -2.87 22.39 -8.98
N ALA A 344 -4.16 22.31 -9.32
CA ALA A 344 -5.11 23.41 -9.17
C ALA A 344 -5.37 23.77 -7.69
N THR A 345 -5.28 22.80 -6.77
CA THR A 345 -5.36 23.05 -5.33
C THR A 345 -4.14 23.85 -4.85
N MET A 346 -2.93 23.49 -5.29
CA MET A 346 -1.71 24.27 -4.98
C MET A 346 -1.69 25.65 -5.65
N TRP A 347 -2.29 25.78 -6.84
CA TRP A 347 -2.29 27.02 -7.60
C TRP A 347 -2.97 28.16 -6.84
N ARG A 348 -2.24 29.28 -6.68
CA ARG A 348 -2.64 30.45 -5.87
C ARG A 348 -2.95 30.11 -4.40
N GLY A 349 -2.44 28.99 -3.88
CA GLY A 349 -2.43 28.68 -2.46
C GLY A 349 -1.30 29.42 -1.73
N SER A 350 -1.43 29.56 -0.41
CA SER A 350 -0.35 30.07 0.45
C SER A 350 0.49 28.88 0.90
N MET A 351 1.48 28.52 0.09
CA MET A 351 2.25 27.28 0.23
C MET A 351 3.33 27.36 1.31
N THR A 352 3.46 26.29 2.09
CA THR A 352 4.67 26.00 2.89
C THR A 352 5.19 24.59 2.59
N PHE A 353 6.50 24.36 2.80
CA PHE A 353 7.20 23.16 2.33
C PHE A 353 7.83 22.38 3.48
N GLU A 354 7.01 22.06 4.47
CA GLU A 354 7.28 21.07 5.50
C GLU A 354 7.41 19.67 4.87
N THR A 355 8.01 18.74 5.61
CA THR A 355 8.31 17.39 5.13
C THR A 355 7.10 16.64 4.51
N PRO A 356 5.86 16.70 5.03
CA PRO A 356 4.73 15.98 4.43
C PRO A 356 4.40 16.53 3.04
N MET A 357 4.47 17.85 2.87
CA MET A 357 4.22 18.51 1.59
C MET A 357 5.32 18.18 0.57
N LEU A 358 6.57 18.10 1.00
CA LEU A 358 7.67 17.67 0.12
C LEU A 358 7.43 16.27 -0.42
N PHE A 359 7.08 15.30 0.43
CA PHE A 359 6.74 13.96 -0.03
C PHE A 359 5.49 13.93 -0.93
N ALA A 360 4.48 14.76 -0.68
CA ALA A 360 3.30 14.88 -1.55
C ALA A 360 3.63 15.45 -2.94
N ILE A 361 4.52 16.43 -3.04
CA ILE A 361 5.01 16.96 -4.32
C ILE A 361 5.90 15.93 -5.03
N GLY A 362 6.81 15.30 -4.27
CA GLY A 362 7.66 14.22 -4.75
C GLY A 362 6.82 13.11 -5.37
N PHE A 363 5.76 12.68 -4.67
CA PHE A 363 4.74 11.77 -5.15
C PHE A 363 4.14 12.21 -6.50
N ILE A 364 3.63 13.43 -6.61
CA ILE A 364 3.04 13.91 -7.87
C ILE A 364 4.06 13.81 -9.01
N PHE A 365 5.27 14.27 -8.78
CA PHE A 365 6.32 14.30 -9.80
C PHE A 365 6.68 12.89 -10.31
N VAL A 366 7.04 11.98 -9.40
CA VAL A 366 7.45 10.62 -9.76
C VAL A 366 6.28 9.79 -10.29
N PHE A 367 5.10 9.92 -9.69
CA PHE A 367 3.91 9.20 -10.13
C PHE A 367 3.47 9.63 -11.52
N THR A 368 3.56 10.92 -11.86
CA THR A 368 3.29 11.41 -13.22
C THR A 368 4.26 10.83 -14.24
N MET A 369 5.57 10.77 -13.95
CA MET A 369 6.54 10.11 -14.83
C MET A 369 6.24 8.62 -15.00
N GLY A 370 5.91 7.92 -13.91
CA GLY A 370 5.45 6.53 -13.95
C GLY A 370 4.18 6.35 -14.78
N GLY A 371 3.22 7.28 -14.67
CA GLY A 371 1.99 7.27 -15.45
C GLY A 371 2.24 7.39 -16.96
N PHE A 372 3.18 8.24 -17.37
CA PHE A 372 3.57 8.36 -18.78
C PHE A 372 4.19 7.08 -19.33
N THR A 373 5.05 6.41 -18.55
CA THR A 373 5.62 5.12 -18.97
C THR A 373 4.57 4.02 -19.02
N GLY A 374 3.54 4.09 -18.17
CA GLY A 374 2.38 3.19 -18.22
C GLY A 374 1.51 3.38 -19.46
N LEU A 375 1.32 4.62 -19.92
CA LEU A 375 0.66 4.89 -21.20
C LEU A 375 1.41 4.29 -22.38
N ILE A 376 2.75 4.28 -22.33
CA ILE A 376 3.58 3.63 -23.36
C ILE A 376 3.36 2.10 -23.32
N LEU A 377 3.34 1.49 -22.14
CA LEU A 377 3.07 0.05 -21.97
C LEU A 377 1.63 -0.33 -22.31
N ALA A 378 0.67 0.58 -22.21
CA ALA A 378 -0.70 0.32 -22.65
C ALA A 378 -0.80 0.13 -24.18
N VAL A 379 0.16 0.65 -24.95
CA VAL A 379 0.18 0.54 -26.42
C VAL A 379 0.73 -0.82 -26.83
N THR A 380 -0.16 -1.73 -27.23
CA THR A 380 0.20 -3.13 -27.50
C THR A 380 1.38 -3.34 -28.47
N PRO A 381 1.48 -2.65 -29.63
CA PRO A 381 2.65 -2.81 -30.51
C PRO A 381 3.99 -2.46 -29.87
N ILE A 382 3.99 -1.52 -28.92
CA ILE A 382 5.18 -1.14 -28.15
C ILE A 382 5.42 -2.17 -27.05
N ASP A 383 4.37 -2.56 -26.33
CA ASP A 383 4.46 -3.52 -25.23
C ASP A 383 5.02 -4.87 -25.68
N ILE A 384 4.74 -5.33 -26.91
CA ILE A 384 5.36 -6.57 -27.43
C ILE A 384 6.90 -6.56 -27.30
N GLN A 385 7.55 -5.40 -27.40
CA GLN A 385 9.01 -5.27 -27.21
C GLN A 385 9.41 -5.03 -25.75
N LEU A 386 8.55 -4.37 -24.96
CA LEU A 386 8.89 -3.93 -23.60
C LEU A 386 8.43 -4.91 -22.51
N GLN A 387 7.46 -5.75 -22.81
CA GLN A 387 6.89 -6.75 -21.92
C GLN A 387 8.01 -7.62 -21.36
N ASP A 388 7.96 -7.86 -20.04
CA ASP A 388 8.98 -8.62 -19.33
C ASP A 388 10.42 -8.06 -19.42
N THR A 389 10.61 -6.79 -19.78
CA THR A 389 11.91 -6.10 -19.67
C THR A 389 12.04 -5.26 -18.39
N TYR A 390 13.23 -4.73 -18.15
CA TYR A 390 13.45 -3.74 -17.10
C TYR A 390 12.62 -2.45 -17.25
N TYR A 391 12.02 -2.19 -18.42
CA TYR A 391 11.14 -1.04 -18.59
C TYR A 391 9.86 -1.18 -17.76
N VAL A 392 9.27 -2.39 -17.75
CA VAL A 392 8.09 -2.70 -16.91
C VAL A 392 8.46 -2.65 -15.43
N VAL A 393 9.66 -3.13 -15.07
CA VAL A 393 10.16 -3.05 -13.68
C VAL A 393 10.28 -1.59 -13.25
N ALA A 394 10.90 -0.75 -14.07
CA ALA A 394 11.05 0.67 -13.80
C ALA A 394 9.69 1.37 -13.68
N HIS A 395 8.81 1.20 -14.67
CA HIS A 395 7.44 1.72 -14.67
C HIS A 395 6.72 1.38 -13.36
N PHE A 396 6.69 0.10 -13.00
CA PHE A 396 5.98 -0.37 -11.82
C PHE A 396 6.57 0.21 -10.53
N HIS A 397 7.89 0.33 -10.41
CA HIS A 397 8.50 0.95 -9.22
C HIS A 397 8.23 2.47 -9.15
N TYR A 398 8.15 3.17 -10.28
CA TYR A 398 7.75 4.58 -10.30
C TYR A 398 6.29 4.77 -9.84
N VAL A 399 5.35 3.93 -10.30
CA VAL A 399 3.94 4.09 -9.90
C VAL A 399 3.62 3.48 -8.53
N LEU A 400 4.28 2.39 -8.13
CA LEU A 400 4.01 1.69 -6.88
C LEU A 400 4.91 2.15 -5.74
N VAL A 401 6.24 2.10 -5.90
CA VAL A 401 7.15 2.47 -4.80
C VAL A 401 7.11 3.99 -4.62
N ALA A 402 7.42 4.74 -5.67
CA ALA A 402 7.40 6.20 -5.58
C ALA A 402 5.98 6.77 -5.44
N GLY A 403 4.96 6.03 -5.86
CA GLY A 403 3.57 6.36 -5.57
C GLY A 403 3.18 6.03 -4.12
N SER A 404 2.97 4.76 -3.82
CA SER A 404 2.45 4.32 -2.54
C SER A 404 3.39 4.60 -1.37
N LEU A 405 4.70 4.32 -1.50
CA LEU A 405 5.63 4.46 -0.38
C LEU A 405 5.89 5.93 -0.01
N PHE A 406 6.00 6.84 -0.99
CA PHE A 406 6.16 8.27 -0.68
C PHE A 406 4.91 8.83 -0.04
N ALA A 407 3.72 8.40 -0.46
CA ALA A 407 2.48 8.79 0.21
C ALA A 407 2.38 8.22 1.63
N LEU A 408 2.85 7.00 1.88
CA LEU A 408 2.95 6.43 3.24
C LEU A 408 3.89 7.27 4.11
N PHE A 409 5.05 7.68 3.60
CA PHE A 409 5.94 8.59 4.32
C PHE A 409 5.28 9.94 4.55
N ALA A 410 4.66 10.53 3.53
CA ALA A 410 3.91 11.78 3.66
C ALA A 410 2.85 11.67 4.76
N GLY A 411 2.10 10.57 4.80
CA GLY A 411 1.11 10.27 5.82
C GLY A 411 1.71 10.15 7.22
N PHE A 412 2.85 9.47 7.37
CA PHE A 412 3.56 9.41 8.66
C PHE A 412 4.01 10.80 9.10
N TYR A 413 4.61 11.59 8.22
CA TYR A 413 5.01 12.95 8.58
C TYR A 413 3.81 13.86 8.86
N TYR A 414 2.65 13.60 8.25
CA TYR A 414 1.45 14.41 8.47
C TYR A 414 0.74 14.04 9.78
N TRP A 415 0.46 12.77 10.02
CA TRP A 415 -0.31 12.30 11.19
C TRP A 415 0.54 11.74 12.33
N GLY A 416 1.84 11.50 12.13
CA GLY A 416 2.76 11.03 13.17
C GLY A 416 2.75 11.85 14.46
N PRO A 417 2.68 13.19 14.41
CA PRO A 417 2.50 14.01 15.61
C PRO A 417 1.20 13.72 16.37
N LYS A 418 0.11 13.39 15.67
CA LYS A 418 -1.18 12.99 16.27
C LYS A 418 -1.07 11.65 16.98
N TRP A 419 -0.31 10.71 16.42
CA TRP A 419 -0.17 9.37 16.99
C TRP A 419 0.76 9.34 18.20
N THR A 420 1.86 10.09 18.13
CA THR A 420 2.96 10.03 19.11
C THR A 420 2.93 11.15 20.14
N GLY A 421 2.18 12.23 19.89
CA GLY A 421 2.18 13.43 20.73
C GLY A 421 3.42 14.31 20.56
N HIS A 422 4.31 13.99 19.62
CA HIS A 422 5.57 14.69 19.44
C HIS A 422 5.83 15.04 17.97
N MET A 423 6.41 16.21 17.74
CA MET A 423 6.89 16.62 16.43
C MET A 423 8.20 15.89 16.11
N TYR A 424 8.35 15.47 14.85
CA TYR A 424 9.63 15.06 14.30
C TYR A 424 10.50 16.29 13.98
N ASN A 425 11.78 16.05 13.77
CA ASN A 425 12.70 17.08 13.34
C ASN A 425 12.62 17.30 11.82
N GLU A 426 12.22 18.50 11.39
CA GLU A 426 12.08 18.87 9.97
C GLU A 426 13.35 18.72 9.15
N LEU A 427 14.53 19.03 9.71
CA LEU A 427 15.79 18.83 8.99
C LEU A 427 16.01 17.35 8.68
N ARG A 428 15.74 16.48 9.65
CA ARG A 428 15.88 15.02 9.46
C ARG A 428 14.85 14.50 8.45
N GLY A 429 13.62 15.01 8.49
CA GLY A 429 12.58 14.71 7.52
C GLY A 429 12.96 15.11 6.09
N LYS A 430 13.56 16.29 5.92
CA LYS A 430 14.06 16.78 4.63
C LYS A 430 15.25 15.98 4.10
N ILE A 431 16.17 15.53 4.97
CA ILE A 431 17.24 14.61 4.58
C ILE A 431 16.65 13.30 4.05
N HIS A 432 15.69 12.72 4.78
CA HIS A 432 14.99 11.51 4.33
C HIS A 432 14.30 11.72 2.97
N PHE A 433 13.60 12.85 2.79
CA PHE A 433 12.95 13.19 1.52
C PHE A 433 13.94 13.27 0.36
N TRP A 434 14.93 14.15 0.44
CA TRP A 434 15.86 14.39 -0.67
C TRP A 434 16.73 13.16 -0.95
N GLY A 435 17.21 12.50 0.10
CA GLY A 435 17.93 11.25 -0.02
C GLY A 435 17.10 10.19 -0.74
N SER A 436 15.83 10.00 -0.32
CA SER A 436 14.94 9.02 -0.95
C SER A 436 14.63 9.38 -2.40
N LEU A 437 14.26 10.63 -2.69
CA LEU A 437 13.90 11.08 -4.04
C LEU A 437 15.07 10.92 -5.02
N ILE A 438 16.27 11.35 -4.63
CA ILE A 438 17.45 11.30 -5.50
C ILE A 438 17.85 9.86 -5.75
N THR A 439 18.04 9.07 -4.69
CA THR A 439 18.49 7.67 -4.79
C THR A 439 17.46 6.78 -5.48
N PHE A 440 16.16 7.04 -5.29
CA PHE A 440 15.09 6.38 -6.04
C PHE A 440 15.24 6.59 -7.54
N ASN A 441 15.43 7.84 -8.00
CA ASN A 441 15.59 8.12 -9.43
C ASN A 441 16.90 7.54 -9.97
N ILE A 442 18.00 7.59 -9.21
CA ILE A 442 19.27 6.93 -9.59
C ILE A 442 19.08 5.41 -9.73
N THR A 443 18.21 4.80 -8.92
CA THR A 443 17.91 3.36 -9.01
C THR A 443 17.11 3.03 -10.26
N PHE A 444 15.94 3.66 -10.42
CA PHE A 444 14.91 3.17 -11.35
C PHE A 444 14.89 3.93 -12.67
N PHE A 445 15.37 5.17 -12.74
CA PHE A 445 15.41 5.90 -14.02
C PHE A 445 16.29 5.17 -15.06
N PRO A 446 17.52 4.71 -14.71
CA PRO A 446 18.36 3.94 -15.63
C PRO A 446 17.72 2.63 -16.12
N MET A 447 16.84 2.04 -15.32
CA MET A 447 16.17 0.78 -15.69
C MET A 447 15.23 0.94 -16.90
N HIS A 448 14.71 2.14 -17.18
CA HIS A 448 13.98 2.38 -18.43
C HIS A 448 14.89 2.19 -19.64
N PHE A 449 16.13 2.69 -19.58
CA PHE A 449 17.11 2.52 -20.66
C PHE A 449 17.58 1.06 -20.78
N LEU A 450 17.75 0.36 -19.66
CA LEU A 450 18.01 -1.08 -19.67
C LEU A 450 16.90 -1.85 -20.40
N GLY A 451 15.63 -1.53 -20.09
CA GLY A 451 14.49 -2.14 -20.75
C GLY A 451 14.38 -1.82 -22.24
N LEU A 452 14.58 -0.55 -22.61
CA LEU A 452 14.60 -0.11 -24.01
C LEU A 452 15.74 -0.75 -24.81
N ALA A 453 16.87 -1.02 -24.17
CA ALA A 453 18.00 -1.75 -24.75
C ALA A 453 17.80 -3.28 -24.75
N GLY A 454 16.64 -3.78 -24.29
CA GLY A 454 16.26 -5.18 -24.38
C GLY A 454 16.72 -6.06 -23.21
N MET A 455 17.10 -5.50 -22.05
CA MET A 455 17.43 -6.30 -20.86
C MET A 455 16.15 -6.91 -20.25
N PRO A 456 15.99 -8.24 -20.25
CA PRO A 456 14.82 -8.88 -19.64
C PRO A 456 14.86 -8.79 -18.11
N ARG A 457 13.68 -8.83 -17.48
CA ARG A 457 13.55 -8.92 -16.01
C ARG A 457 13.77 -10.36 -15.53
N ARG A 458 14.05 -10.54 -14.23
CA ARG A 458 14.27 -11.85 -13.58
C ARG A 458 15.47 -12.64 -14.11
N TYR A 459 16.52 -11.94 -14.53
CA TYR A 459 17.79 -12.53 -14.94
C TYR A 459 18.82 -12.33 -13.83
N ALA A 460 19.48 -13.42 -13.42
CA ALA A 460 20.53 -13.41 -12.39
C ALA A 460 21.86 -12.88 -12.90
N ASP A 461 22.06 -12.88 -14.23
CA ASP A 461 23.27 -12.42 -14.91
C ASP A 461 22.90 -11.69 -16.22
N TYR A 462 23.81 -10.86 -16.74
CA TYR A 462 23.62 -10.06 -17.93
C TYR A 462 24.92 -9.82 -18.73
N PRO A 463 24.83 -9.61 -20.06
CA PRO A 463 25.99 -9.25 -20.89
C PRO A 463 26.58 -7.87 -20.56
N ALA A 464 27.88 -7.71 -20.79
CA ALA A 464 28.65 -6.50 -20.43
C ALA A 464 28.06 -5.17 -20.92
N GLN A 465 27.28 -5.16 -22.02
CA GLN A 465 26.63 -3.96 -22.56
C GLN A 465 25.65 -3.27 -21.58
N PHE A 466 25.15 -3.99 -20.57
CA PHE A 466 24.20 -3.46 -19.57
C PHE A 466 24.85 -3.03 -18.26
N THR A 467 26.18 -3.13 -18.15
CA THR A 467 26.92 -2.95 -16.89
C THR A 467 26.74 -1.56 -16.29
N ASP A 468 26.98 -0.51 -17.06
CA ASP A 468 27.00 0.86 -16.53
C ASP A 468 25.68 1.25 -15.86
N PHE A 469 24.55 1.00 -16.52
CA PHE A 469 23.23 1.27 -15.95
C PHE A 469 22.89 0.36 -14.78
N ASN A 470 23.34 -0.90 -14.77
CA ASN A 470 23.16 -1.78 -13.62
C ASN A 470 23.98 -1.30 -12.41
N MET A 471 25.22 -0.88 -12.59
CA MET A 471 26.05 -0.32 -11.51
C MET A 471 25.40 0.93 -10.92
N ILE A 472 24.95 1.86 -11.77
CA ILE A 472 24.23 3.07 -11.32
C ILE A 472 22.96 2.69 -10.56
N ALA A 473 22.16 1.77 -11.10
CA ALA A 473 20.94 1.31 -10.46
C ALA A 473 21.21 0.65 -9.10
N SER A 474 22.29 -0.11 -8.96
CA SER A 474 22.69 -0.72 -7.69
C SER A 474 23.16 0.30 -6.65
N ILE A 475 23.94 1.31 -7.04
CA ILE A 475 24.37 2.39 -6.14
C ILE A 475 23.15 3.17 -5.65
N GLY A 476 22.25 3.52 -6.56
CA GLY A 476 20.97 4.13 -6.21
C GLY A 476 20.18 3.25 -5.24
N GLY A 477 20.08 1.95 -5.54
CA GLY A 477 19.29 1.01 -4.74
C GLY A 477 19.78 0.93 -3.30
N ILE A 478 21.09 0.82 -3.11
CA ILE A 478 21.73 0.83 -1.77
C ILE A 478 21.46 2.15 -1.06
N GLY A 479 21.64 3.28 -1.77
CA GLY A 479 21.32 4.61 -1.21
C GLY A 479 19.87 4.73 -0.76
N PHE A 480 18.93 4.20 -1.54
CA PHE A 480 17.51 4.18 -1.21
C PHE A 480 17.24 3.28 0.00
N GLY A 481 17.79 2.06 0.04
CA GLY A 481 17.68 1.19 1.22
C GLY A 481 18.19 1.86 2.51
N LEU A 482 19.33 2.55 2.44
CA LEU A 482 19.91 3.27 3.58
C LEU A 482 19.03 4.42 4.06
N MET A 483 18.32 5.11 3.17
CA MET A 483 17.39 6.18 3.56
C MET A 483 16.19 5.64 4.36
N GLN A 484 15.79 4.40 4.14
CA GLN A 484 14.68 3.79 4.89
C GLN A 484 15.14 3.31 6.27
N VAL A 485 16.40 2.89 6.39
CA VAL A 485 17.06 2.67 7.69
C VAL A 485 17.22 3.99 8.44
N TYR A 486 17.66 5.05 7.75
CA TYR A 486 17.75 6.40 8.31
C TYR A 486 16.39 6.89 8.81
N PHE A 487 15.32 6.66 8.06
CA PHE A 487 13.96 7.00 8.50
C PHE A 487 13.61 6.35 9.84
N LEU A 488 13.91 5.08 10.06
CA LEU A 488 13.69 4.41 11.35
C LEU A 488 14.46 5.08 12.48
N PHE A 489 15.78 5.19 12.33
CA PHE A 489 16.66 5.54 13.45
C PHE A 489 16.77 7.05 13.70
N ALA A 490 16.69 7.87 12.65
CA ALA A 490 16.84 9.31 12.76
C ALA A 490 15.50 10.05 12.92
N VAL A 491 14.39 9.45 12.44
CA VAL A 491 13.06 10.09 12.46
C VAL A 491 12.09 9.34 13.37
N VAL A 492 11.70 8.11 13.03
CA VAL A 492 10.61 7.39 13.70
C VAL A 492 10.92 7.15 15.19
N LEU A 493 12.07 6.56 15.52
CA LEU A 493 12.43 6.24 16.90
C LEU A 493 12.57 7.49 17.78
N PRO A 494 13.25 8.57 17.36
CA PRO A 494 13.27 9.82 18.13
C PRO A 494 11.89 10.42 18.34
N THR A 495 11.03 10.44 17.32
CA THR A 495 9.66 10.98 17.45
C THR A 495 8.83 10.21 18.46
N ILE A 496 8.94 8.88 18.51
CA ILE A 496 8.20 8.04 19.46
C ILE A 496 8.78 8.12 20.89
N ARG A 497 10.11 8.25 21.02
CA ARG A 497 10.79 8.24 22.33
C ARG A 497 10.78 9.57 23.08
N GLY A 498 10.41 10.66 22.42
CA GLY A 498 10.36 11.99 23.00
C GLY A 498 10.94 13.02 22.03
N GLY A 499 10.10 13.97 21.63
CA GLY A 499 10.44 15.10 20.77
C GLY A 499 9.85 16.40 21.33
N ALA A 500 9.78 17.45 20.52
CA ALA A 500 9.02 18.63 20.91
C ALA A 500 7.52 18.26 21.00
N PRO A 501 6.79 18.65 22.06
CA PRO A 501 5.36 18.36 22.16
C PRO A 501 4.59 18.85 20.94
N ALA A 502 3.73 18.01 20.38
CA ALA A 502 2.88 18.37 19.27
C ALA A 502 1.62 19.09 19.77
N ALA A 503 1.24 20.17 19.10
CA ALA A 503 -0.07 20.77 19.31
C ALA A 503 -1.18 19.81 18.83
N ASP A 504 -2.41 20.03 19.30
CA ASP A 504 -3.58 19.27 18.86
C ASP A 504 -3.79 19.38 17.34
N LYS A 505 -3.52 20.56 16.79
CA LYS A 505 -3.48 20.84 15.36
C LYS A 505 -2.11 21.44 15.01
N PRO A 506 -1.11 20.61 14.65
CA PRO A 506 0.24 21.08 14.36
C PRO A 506 0.38 21.81 13.01
N TRP A 507 -0.60 21.65 12.10
CA TRP A 507 -0.58 22.25 10.77
C TRP A 507 -1.73 23.25 10.62
N ASP A 508 -1.41 24.51 10.34
CA ASP A 508 -2.41 25.61 10.33
C ASP A 508 -3.59 25.35 9.40
N GLY A 509 -3.33 24.84 8.20
CA GLY A 509 -4.36 24.54 7.19
C GLY A 509 -5.00 23.17 7.31
N ALA A 510 -4.62 22.34 8.30
CA ALA A 510 -5.26 21.04 8.50
C ALA A 510 -6.74 21.20 8.88
N GLU A 511 -7.60 20.47 8.18
CA GLU A 511 -9.04 20.41 8.41
C GLU A 511 -9.47 18.96 8.61
N GLY A 512 -10.57 18.75 9.36
CA GLY A 512 -11.11 17.43 9.65
C GLY A 512 -11.30 17.18 11.15
N LEU A 513 -12.10 16.16 11.47
CA LEU A 513 -12.42 15.79 12.84
C LEU A 513 -11.20 15.25 13.59
N GLU A 514 -10.23 14.65 12.89
CA GLU A 514 -9.01 14.13 13.50
C GLU A 514 -8.13 15.22 14.14
N TRP A 515 -8.36 16.50 13.83
CA TRP A 515 -7.62 17.65 14.36
C TRP A 515 -8.36 18.37 15.49
N THR A 516 -9.56 17.91 15.87
CA THR A 516 -10.33 18.48 17.00
C THR A 516 -10.01 17.79 18.33
N VAL A 517 -9.13 16.80 18.31
CA VAL A 517 -8.80 15.94 19.45
C VAL A 517 -7.34 16.16 19.88
N PRO A 518 -6.97 15.85 21.13
CA PRO A 518 -5.61 16.06 21.62
C PRO A 518 -4.50 15.33 20.83
N SER A 519 -3.25 15.79 20.98
CA SER A 519 -2.03 15.08 20.55
C SER A 519 -1.21 14.63 21.79
N PRO A 520 -1.02 13.33 22.06
CA PRO A 520 -1.47 12.18 21.27
C PRO A 520 -2.99 11.98 21.37
N ALA A 521 -3.57 11.34 20.35
CA ALA A 521 -5.00 11.04 20.35
C ALA A 521 -5.39 10.18 21.57
N PRO A 522 -6.44 10.56 22.34
CA PRO A 522 -6.91 9.76 23.48
C PRO A 522 -7.32 8.35 23.07
N PHE A 523 -7.20 7.38 23.99
CA PHE A 523 -7.49 5.97 23.71
C PHE A 523 -8.93 5.79 23.18
N HIS A 524 -9.93 6.33 23.86
CA HIS A 524 -11.28 6.50 23.31
C HIS A 524 -11.47 7.97 22.92
N THR A 525 -12.03 8.22 21.74
CA THR A 525 -12.13 9.58 21.20
C THR A 525 -13.58 10.03 21.10
N PHE A 526 -14.29 9.73 20.02
CA PHE A 526 -15.68 10.20 19.81
C PHE A 526 -16.72 9.29 20.45
N GLU A 527 -16.70 9.12 21.77
CA GLU A 527 -17.76 8.38 22.50
C GLU A 527 -19.13 9.01 22.27
N THR A 528 -19.17 10.34 22.24
CA THR A 528 -20.29 11.11 21.69
C THR A 528 -19.87 11.64 20.32
N PRO A 529 -20.52 11.21 19.22
CA PRO A 529 -20.17 11.67 17.88
C PRO A 529 -20.37 13.18 17.72
N PRO A 530 -19.43 13.90 17.08
CA PRO A 530 -19.60 15.32 16.79
C PRO A 530 -20.68 15.52 15.72
N THR A 531 -21.46 16.60 15.80
CA THR A 531 -22.42 16.94 14.74
C THR A 531 -21.72 17.67 13.60
N VAL A 532 -21.72 17.09 12.41
CA VAL A 532 -21.18 17.71 11.19
C VAL A 532 -22.28 18.51 10.50
N LYS A 533 -22.06 19.81 10.28
CA LYS A 533 -23.05 20.69 9.64
C LYS A 533 -23.06 20.58 8.12
#